data_AF-A0A667YL37-F1
#
_entry.id   AF-A0A667YL37-F1
#
_cell.length_a   1.000
_cell.length_b   1.000
_cell.length_c   1.000
_cell.angle_alpha   90.00
_cell.angle_beta   90.00
_cell.angle_gamma   90.00
#
_symmetry.space_group_name_H-M   'P 1'
#
loop_
_entity.id
_entity.type
_entity.pdbx_description
1 polymer ?
#
loop_
_entity_poly.entity_id
_entity_poly.type
_entity_poly.pdbx_seq_one_letter_code
_entity_poly.pdbx_strand_id
1 'polypeptide(L)'
;MGTIEKFIKEYFLGFWDYETPKVMVVKNRTLGVIYRGVQFLVITYFIWYVFISQKAYQDSETRPESSVYTRMKGTAVLEDHILDTVEYARPPEGGDVISTILRREVTYDQRQGTCAEHFSVTNANCTTDSDCVEGEVNFESHGRRTGRCVPYYNHTFKTCEIQTWCPIEEYAAVREPALAEAINFTVFIRNSIHFPKFKVLRGNIKESPNRRNRQRYLSKCHYDEEKEPYCPIFRLGYIANKAREKFSELCRTGGVIGVFINWKCDLDLDPSHCKPTYSFRRLDLRKDLPSSGYYYRFAKYYSKDGVESRTLIKAYGIRLDVIVHGHAGKFSPIPTIISTVTAMTSVGICSIICDWIMLTFIDKNEVYSERKFDDVSKESTEPISTEFCIIGSYGSNHSDLSEGVPL
;
A
#
# COMPACT_ATOMS: atom_id res chain seq x y z
N MET A 1 9.00 -10.01 71.88
CA MET A 1 8.41 -8.77 71.31
C MET A 1 9.44 -7.88 70.63
N GLY A 2 10.61 -7.59 71.21
CA GLY A 2 11.56 -6.58 70.67
C GLY A 2 12.38 -6.94 69.42
N THR A 3 12.55 -8.22 69.08
CA THR A 3 13.40 -8.64 67.93
C THR A 3 12.70 -8.46 66.58
N ILE A 4 11.38 -8.68 66.53
CA ILE A 4 10.56 -8.51 65.32
C ILE A 4 10.38 -7.02 65.01
N GLU A 5 10.20 -6.19 66.04
CA GLU A 5 10.08 -4.74 65.89
C GLU A 5 11.39 -4.09 65.41
N LYS A 6 12.55 -4.59 65.87
CA LYS A 6 13.87 -4.20 65.35
C LYS A 6 14.09 -4.67 63.91
N PHE A 7 13.75 -5.91 63.59
CA PHE A 7 13.89 -6.44 62.23
C PHE A 7 13.00 -5.71 61.22
N ILE A 8 11.75 -5.40 61.60
CA ILE A 8 10.84 -4.60 60.77
C ILE A 8 11.38 -3.17 60.62
N LYS A 9 11.95 -2.58 61.68
CA LYS A 9 12.61 -1.26 61.59
C LYS A 9 13.82 -1.28 60.66
N GLU A 10 14.69 -2.27 60.77
CA GLU A 10 15.88 -2.39 59.92
C GLU A 10 15.51 -2.66 58.46
N TYR A 11 14.50 -3.50 58.19
CA TYR A 11 14.00 -3.72 56.83
C TYR A 11 13.34 -2.47 56.25
N PHE A 12 12.56 -1.73 57.06
CA PHE A 12 11.94 -0.49 56.62
C PHE A 12 12.97 0.61 56.40
N LEU A 13 14.03 0.69 57.21
CA LEU A 13 15.13 1.63 57.02
C LEU A 13 15.96 1.27 55.78
N GLY A 14 16.27 -0.02 55.58
CA GLY A 14 16.94 -0.51 54.37
C GLY A 14 16.16 -0.26 53.08
N PHE A 15 14.82 -0.21 53.16
CA PHE A 15 13.99 0.17 52.01
C PHE A 15 14.19 1.64 51.56
N TRP A 16 14.62 2.52 52.47
CA TRP A 16 14.93 3.92 52.15
C TRP A 16 16.40 4.15 51.81
N ASP A 17 17.23 3.10 51.84
CA ASP A 17 18.63 3.21 51.44
C ASP A 17 18.73 3.33 49.92
N TYR A 18 19.51 4.31 49.46
CA TYR A 18 19.76 4.56 48.04
C TYR A 18 21.19 4.11 47.69
N GLU A 19 21.28 2.98 46.99
CA GLU A 19 22.56 2.43 46.54
C GLU A 19 23.06 3.16 45.28
N THR A 20 24.33 3.55 45.30
CA THR A 20 25.02 4.12 44.13
C THR A 20 26.33 3.40 43.88
N PRO A 21 26.66 3.09 42.61
CA PRO A 21 27.95 2.46 42.30
C PRO A 21 29.11 3.43 42.58
N LYS A 22 30.20 2.89 43.13
CA LYS A 22 31.46 3.63 43.25
C LYS A 22 32.06 3.81 41.86
N VAL A 23 32.30 5.06 41.44
CA VAL A 23 32.80 5.40 40.10
C VAL A 23 34.27 5.81 40.13
N MET A 24 35.04 5.35 39.14
CA MET A 24 36.43 5.76 38.92
C MET A 24 36.49 6.90 37.89
N VAL A 25 37.21 7.99 38.21
CA VAL A 25 37.41 9.11 37.28
C VAL A 25 38.82 9.07 36.70
N VAL A 26 38.91 8.75 35.40
CA VAL A 26 40.19 8.69 34.67
C VAL A 26 40.54 10.05 34.06
N LYS A 27 41.62 10.67 34.54
CA LYS A 27 42.12 11.98 34.05
C LYS A 27 43.12 11.81 32.89
N ASN A 28 42.67 11.26 31.77
CA ASN A 28 43.48 11.11 30.56
C ASN A 28 42.86 11.92 29.39
N ARG A 29 43.62 12.86 28.80
CA ARG A 29 43.12 13.74 27.73
C ARG A 29 42.74 12.96 26.47
N THR A 30 43.52 11.95 26.07
CA THR A 30 43.25 11.16 24.86
C THR A 30 41.96 10.36 25.00
N LEU A 31 41.79 9.66 26.13
CA LEU A 31 40.57 8.92 26.43
C LEU A 31 39.36 9.84 26.57
N GLY A 32 39.53 11.02 27.19
CA GLY A 32 38.48 12.02 27.30
C GLY A 32 38.01 12.57 25.95
N VAL A 33 38.92 12.81 24.99
CA VAL A 33 38.57 13.23 23.62
C VAL A 33 37.80 12.10 22.91
N ILE A 34 38.26 10.85 23.03
CA ILE A 34 37.57 9.69 22.45
C ILE A 34 36.16 9.55 23.02
N TYR A 35 36.01 9.60 24.35
CA TYR A 35 34.71 9.51 25.03
C TYR A 35 33.74 10.61 24.61
N ARG A 36 34.20 11.87 24.59
CA ARG A 36 33.36 12.99 24.13
C ARG A 36 33.07 12.94 22.64
N GLY A 37 33.99 12.43 21.81
CA GLY A 37 33.79 12.24 20.38
C GLY A 37 32.71 11.20 20.08
N VAL A 38 32.76 10.03 20.72
CA VAL A 38 31.74 8.99 20.60
C VAL A 38 30.39 9.49 21.12
N GLN A 39 30.38 10.17 22.28
CA GLN A 39 29.16 10.77 22.82
C GLN A 39 28.53 11.78 21.85
N PHE A 40 29.34 12.65 21.24
CA PHE A 40 28.88 13.62 20.25
C PHE A 40 28.28 12.94 19.01
N LEU A 41 28.90 11.87 18.52
CA LEU A 41 28.39 11.08 17.40
C LEU A 41 27.01 10.48 17.72
N VAL A 42 26.88 9.84 18.88
CA VAL A 42 25.60 9.24 19.32
C VAL A 42 24.52 10.31 19.46
N ILE A 43 24.80 11.43 20.13
CA ILE A 43 23.84 12.53 20.28
C ILE A 43 23.42 13.09 18.91
N THR A 44 24.39 13.31 18.01
CA THR A 44 24.12 13.81 16.65
C THR A 44 23.23 12.84 15.88
N TYR A 45 23.47 11.52 15.98
CA TYR A 45 22.62 10.50 15.37
C TYR A 45 21.18 10.59 15.89
N PHE A 46 20.97 10.66 17.20
CA PHE A 46 19.61 10.77 17.76
C PHE A 46 18.92 12.06 17.31
N ILE A 47 19.59 13.21 17.40
CA ILE A 47 18.99 14.50 17.01
C ILE A 47 18.66 14.50 15.51
N TRP A 48 19.62 14.18 14.66
CA TRP A 48 19.46 14.31 13.21
C TRP A 48 18.62 13.19 12.60
N TYR A 49 18.94 11.94 12.91
CA TYR A 49 18.27 10.81 12.29
C TYR A 49 16.95 10.48 12.98
N VAL A 50 16.97 10.27 14.30
CA VAL A 50 15.77 9.80 15.04
C VAL A 50 14.74 10.92 15.20
N PHE A 51 15.14 12.10 15.68
CA PHE A 51 14.21 13.19 15.90
C PHE A 51 13.86 13.94 14.62
N ILE A 52 14.83 14.36 13.79
CA ILE A 52 14.54 15.18 12.61
C ILE A 52 14.08 14.32 11.41
N SER A 53 14.85 13.30 11.01
CA SER A 53 14.55 12.53 9.80
C SER A 53 13.38 11.57 9.97
N GLN A 54 13.36 10.81 11.08
CA GLN A 54 12.31 9.82 11.36
C GLN A 54 11.11 10.40 12.11
N LYS A 55 11.21 11.65 12.60
CA LYS A 55 10.15 12.33 13.36
C LYS A 55 9.60 11.50 14.51
N ALA A 56 10.49 10.84 15.26
CA ALA A 56 10.09 9.94 16.36
C ALA A 56 9.35 10.64 17.51
N TYR A 57 9.31 11.98 17.53
CA TYR A 57 8.50 12.79 18.45
C TYR A 57 7.01 12.84 18.05
N GLN A 58 6.67 12.41 16.83
CA GLN A 58 5.30 12.38 16.34
C GLN A 58 4.68 11.01 16.59
N ASP A 59 3.42 11.04 16.98
CA ASP A 59 2.56 9.88 16.82
C ASP A 59 2.06 9.86 15.37
N SER A 60 1.96 8.67 14.76
CA SER A 60 1.60 8.52 13.36
C SER A 60 0.33 7.71 13.13
N GLU A 61 -0.33 7.97 12.01
CA GLU A 61 -1.49 7.23 11.52
C GLU A 61 -1.31 6.95 10.02
N THR A 62 -1.32 5.66 9.64
CA THR A 62 -1.03 5.20 8.26
C THR A 62 -2.26 4.71 7.50
N ARG A 63 -3.41 4.66 8.16
CA ARG A 63 -4.66 4.14 7.59
C ARG A 63 -5.77 5.18 7.74
N PRO A 64 -5.80 6.20 6.87
CA PRO A 64 -6.93 7.11 6.82
C PRO A 64 -8.19 6.39 6.30
N GLU A 65 -9.34 6.89 6.73
CA GLU A 65 -10.60 6.65 6.03
C GLU A 65 -10.60 7.49 4.75
N SER A 66 -10.92 6.89 3.61
CA SER A 66 -10.91 7.57 2.31
C SER A 66 -12.25 7.40 1.61
N SER A 67 -12.75 8.49 1.03
CA SER A 67 -13.90 8.49 0.14
C SER A 67 -13.48 9.06 -1.21
N VAL A 68 -13.76 8.30 -2.28
CA VAL A 68 -13.43 8.67 -3.66
C VAL A 68 -14.72 8.71 -4.47
N TYR A 69 -14.87 9.77 -5.24
CA TYR A 69 -15.91 9.93 -6.24
C TYR A 69 -15.27 10.34 -7.56
N THR A 70 -15.58 9.59 -8.61
CA THR A 70 -15.06 9.84 -9.96
C THR A 70 -16.20 10.13 -10.93
N ARG A 71 -15.94 11.02 -11.89
CA ARG A 71 -16.88 11.30 -12.98
C ARG A 71 -16.13 11.64 -14.25
N MET A 72 -16.45 10.95 -15.33
CA MET A 72 -15.93 11.27 -16.66
C MET A 72 -16.76 12.34 -17.37
N LYS A 73 -16.11 13.12 -18.23
CA LYS A 73 -16.73 14.08 -19.14
C LYS A 73 -15.99 14.11 -20.46
N GLY A 74 -16.76 14.19 -21.53
CA GLY A 74 -16.27 14.21 -22.90
C GLY A 74 -17.38 13.75 -23.84
N THR A 75 -17.30 14.22 -25.08
CA THR A 75 -18.18 13.82 -26.17
C THR A 75 -17.31 13.49 -27.35
N ALA A 76 -17.65 12.43 -28.07
CA ALA A 76 -16.96 12.06 -29.29
C ALA A 76 -17.98 11.73 -30.37
N VAL A 77 -17.56 11.94 -31.62
CA VAL A 77 -18.37 11.62 -32.80
C VAL A 77 -17.73 10.42 -33.45
N LEU A 78 -18.48 9.32 -33.55
CA LEU A 78 -18.06 8.11 -34.22
C LEU A 78 -18.99 7.89 -35.41
N GLU A 79 -18.47 8.15 -36.61
CA GLU A 79 -19.27 8.21 -37.84
C GLU A 79 -20.42 9.23 -37.67
N ASP A 80 -21.67 8.78 -37.72
CA ASP A 80 -22.86 9.62 -37.51
C ASP A 80 -23.42 9.55 -36.08
N HIS A 81 -22.77 8.84 -35.16
CA HIS A 81 -23.23 8.66 -33.79
C HIS A 81 -22.46 9.56 -32.80
N ILE A 82 -23.20 10.23 -31.93
CA ILE A 82 -22.63 10.98 -30.80
C ILE A 82 -22.53 10.03 -29.61
N LEU A 83 -21.33 9.91 -29.05
CA LEU A 83 -21.06 9.15 -27.83
C LEU A 83 -20.82 10.13 -26.68
N ASP A 84 -21.66 10.03 -25.66
CA ASP A 84 -21.54 10.76 -24.41
C ASP A 84 -21.10 9.84 -23.26
N THR A 85 -21.05 10.40 -22.04
CA THR A 85 -20.58 9.70 -20.85
C THR A 85 -21.34 8.40 -20.56
N VAL A 86 -22.62 8.31 -20.90
CA VAL A 86 -23.48 7.15 -20.66
C VAL A 86 -23.12 5.99 -21.59
N GLU A 87 -22.57 6.25 -22.76
CA GLU A 87 -22.15 5.18 -23.68
C GLU A 87 -20.80 4.59 -23.31
N TYR A 88 -19.83 5.41 -22.89
CA TYR A 88 -18.44 4.94 -22.69
C TYR A 88 -18.02 4.76 -21.23
N ALA A 89 -18.63 5.44 -20.25
CA ALA A 89 -18.16 5.36 -18.85
C ALA A 89 -18.89 4.26 -18.06
N ARG A 90 -18.14 3.45 -17.30
CA ARG A 90 -18.67 2.36 -16.46
C ARG A 90 -17.85 2.20 -15.16
N PRO A 91 -18.46 1.98 -13.99
CA PRO A 91 -19.88 2.11 -13.71
C PRO A 91 -20.32 3.59 -13.77
N PRO A 92 -21.59 3.90 -14.12
CA PRO A 92 -22.07 5.28 -14.25
C PRO A 92 -22.13 6.04 -12.92
N GLU A 93 -22.24 5.33 -11.80
CA GLU A 93 -22.23 5.89 -10.45
C GLU A 93 -20.86 6.50 -10.08
N GLY A 94 -19.80 6.01 -10.73
CA GLY A 94 -18.43 6.29 -10.36
C GLY A 94 -18.02 5.59 -9.06
N GLY A 95 -16.82 5.89 -8.60
CA GLY A 95 -16.25 5.29 -7.39
C GLY A 95 -14.73 5.39 -7.35
N ASP A 96 -14.10 4.47 -6.64
CA ASP A 96 -12.66 4.23 -6.70
C ASP A 96 -12.23 3.59 -8.02
N VAL A 97 -13.12 2.84 -8.68
CA VAL A 97 -12.89 2.24 -10.00
C VAL A 97 -13.80 2.86 -11.05
N ILE A 98 -13.22 3.31 -12.16
CA ILE A 98 -13.98 3.78 -13.33
C ILE A 98 -13.27 3.40 -14.63
N SER A 99 -14.04 2.89 -15.57
CA SER A 99 -13.60 2.44 -16.88
C SER A 99 -14.18 3.30 -17.98
N THR A 100 -13.40 3.51 -19.04
CA THR A 100 -13.85 4.13 -20.29
C THR A 100 -13.70 3.15 -21.43
N ILE A 101 -14.76 2.98 -22.21
CA ILE A 101 -14.74 2.20 -23.44
C ILE A 101 -14.03 3.03 -24.52
N LEU A 102 -13.04 2.43 -25.18
CA LEU A 102 -12.28 3.06 -26.27
C LEU A 102 -12.54 2.39 -27.62
N ARG A 103 -12.91 1.10 -27.62
CA ARG A 103 -13.22 0.35 -28.85
C ARG A 103 -14.25 -0.73 -28.53
N ARG A 104 -15.14 -1.00 -29.48
CA ARG A 104 -16.18 -2.02 -29.35
C ARG A 104 -16.08 -3.03 -30.47
N GLU A 105 -16.36 -4.28 -30.15
CA GLU A 105 -16.71 -5.31 -31.11
C GLU A 105 -18.16 -5.69 -30.82
N VAL A 106 -19.02 -5.55 -31.83
CA VAL A 106 -20.47 -5.62 -31.66
C VAL A 106 -21.03 -6.76 -32.50
N THR A 107 -21.75 -7.67 -31.85
CA THR A 107 -22.53 -8.72 -32.51
C THR A 107 -23.99 -8.38 -32.38
N TYR A 108 -24.57 -7.91 -33.49
CA TYR A 108 -25.96 -7.47 -33.56
C TYR A 108 -26.93 -8.65 -33.61
N ASP A 109 -28.14 -8.41 -33.13
CA ASP A 109 -29.31 -9.28 -33.32
C ASP A 109 -29.08 -10.76 -32.97
N GLN A 110 -28.31 -11.02 -31.91
CA GLN A 110 -28.21 -12.38 -31.38
C GLN A 110 -29.57 -12.84 -30.86
N ARG A 111 -29.98 -14.05 -31.23
CA ARG A 111 -31.20 -14.69 -30.76
C ARG A 111 -30.91 -16.10 -30.25
N GLN A 112 -31.74 -16.59 -29.34
CA GLN A 112 -31.67 -17.99 -28.94
C GLN A 112 -32.03 -18.89 -30.11
N GLY A 113 -31.15 -19.83 -30.44
CA GLY A 113 -31.33 -20.73 -31.56
C GLY A 113 -30.19 -21.73 -31.67
N THR A 114 -30.00 -22.27 -32.87
CA THR A 114 -28.87 -23.15 -33.19
C THR A 114 -28.01 -22.55 -34.30
N CYS A 115 -26.70 -22.73 -34.18
CA CYS A 115 -25.73 -22.29 -35.18
C CYS A 115 -24.45 -23.12 -35.09
N ALA A 116 -23.63 -23.03 -36.14
CA ALA A 116 -22.32 -23.66 -36.22
C ALA A 116 -21.36 -23.05 -35.17
N GLU A 117 -20.68 -23.90 -34.39
CA GLU A 117 -19.64 -23.52 -33.42
C GLU A 117 -18.40 -22.91 -34.12
N HIS A 118 -17.65 -22.05 -33.43
CA HIS A 118 -16.43 -21.48 -34.00
C HIS A 118 -15.33 -22.53 -34.16
N PHE A 119 -14.69 -22.58 -35.33
CA PHE A 119 -13.66 -23.58 -35.65
C PHE A 119 -12.42 -23.55 -34.74
N SER A 120 -12.17 -22.44 -34.02
CA SER A 120 -11.05 -22.34 -33.08
C SER A 120 -11.29 -23.05 -31.75
N VAL A 121 -12.54 -23.46 -31.46
CA VAL A 121 -12.88 -24.19 -30.25
C VAL A 121 -12.37 -25.63 -30.39
N THR A 122 -11.84 -26.17 -29.31
CA THR A 122 -11.32 -27.55 -29.27
C THR A 122 -12.41 -28.54 -29.66
N ASN A 123 -12.10 -29.46 -30.57
CA ASN A 123 -13.03 -30.45 -31.13
C ASN A 123 -14.29 -29.86 -31.77
N ALA A 124 -14.26 -28.62 -32.29
CA ALA A 124 -15.41 -28.03 -32.99
C ALA A 124 -15.58 -28.52 -34.43
N ASN A 125 -14.47 -28.81 -35.12
CA ASN A 125 -14.50 -29.34 -36.48
C ASN A 125 -15.01 -30.78 -36.49
N CYS A 126 -15.90 -31.09 -37.42
CA CYS A 126 -16.51 -32.41 -37.55
C CYS A 126 -16.55 -32.85 -39.01
N THR A 127 -16.66 -34.16 -39.24
CA THR A 127 -16.89 -34.74 -40.56
C THR A 127 -18.26 -35.39 -40.65
N THR A 128 -18.67 -36.08 -39.58
CA THR A 128 -19.96 -36.75 -39.43
C THR A 128 -20.65 -36.31 -38.14
N ASP A 129 -21.96 -36.51 -38.07
CA ASP A 129 -22.78 -36.14 -36.90
C ASP A 129 -22.32 -36.86 -35.62
N SER A 130 -21.75 -38.08 -35.75
CA SER A 130 -21.19 -38.85 -34.64
C SER A 130 -20.02 -38.16 -33.91
N ASP A 131 -19.34 -37.22 -34.58
CA ASP A 131 -18.22 -36.48 -33.98
C ASP A 131 -18.73 -35.44 -32.96
N CYS A 132 -20.01 -35.10 -33.03
CA CYS A 132 -20.67 -34.14 -32.16
C CYS A 132 -21.50 -34.89 -31.11
N VAL A 133 -21.05 -34.93 -29.86
CA VAL A 133 -21.79 -35.58 -28.78
C VAL A 133 -22.98 -34.70 -28.36
N GLU A 134 -24.20 -35.22 -28.52
CA GLU A 134 -25.42 -34.50 -28.15
C GLU A 134 -25.47 -34.20 -26.65
N GLY A 135 -25.87 -32.98 -26.29
CA GLY A 135 -26.03 -32.55 -24.90
C GLY A 135 -24.73 -32.19 -24.18
N GLU A 136 -23.58 -32.39 -24.81
CA GLU A 136 -22.28 -32.00 -24.26
C GLU A 136 -22.19 -30.47 -24.14
N VAL A 137 -21.75 -30.01 -22.97
CA VAL A 137 -21.44 -28.60 -22.67
C VAL A 137 -20.00 -28.56 -22.17
N ASN A 138 -19.08 -28.15 -23.05
CA ASN A 138 -17.69 -27.91 -22.67
C ASN A 138 -17.55 -26.45 -22.17
N PHE A 139 -16.74 -26.22 -21.13
CA PHE A 139 -16.43 -24.88 -20.62
C PHE A 139 -15.79 -23.96 -21.68
N GLU A 140 -15.11 -24.53 -22.68
CA GLU A 140 -14.54 -23.78 -23.81
C GLU A 140 -15.51 -23.57 -24.98
N SER A 141 -16.68 -24.22 -24.97
CA SER A 141 -17.70 -24.09 -26.02
C SER A 141 -18.66 -22.94 -25.71
N HIS A 142 -19.22 -22.35 -26.75
CA HIS A 142 -20.18 -21.24 -26.62
C HIS A 142 -21.60 -21.70 -26.29
N GLY A 143 -21.87 -23.01 -26.31
CA GLY A 143 -23.22 -23.53 -26.10
C GLY A 143 -23.30 -25.05 -25.94
N ARG A 144 -24.53 -25.57 -25.92
CA ARG A 144 -24.80 -27.01 -25.82
C ARG A 144 -24.82 -27.63 -27.21
N ARG A 145 -24.05 -28.70 -27.43
CA ARG A 145 -24.05 -29.41 -28.73
C ARG A 145 -25.38 -30.10 -29.01
N THR A 146 -25.86 -30.00 -30.26
CA THR A 146 -27.11 -30.64 -30.73
C THR A 146 -26.90 -32.03 -31.31
N GLY A 147 -25.64 -32.45 -31.52
CA GLY A 147 -25.29 -33.71 -32.16
C GLY A 147 -25.23 -33.69 -33.68
N ARG A 148 -25.39 -32.53 -34.32
CA ARG A 148 -25.34 -32.39 -35.78
C ARG A 148 -24.04 -31.74 -36.26
N CYS A 149 -23.50 -32.22 -37.38
CA CYS A 149 -22.35 -31.67 -38.06
C CYS A 149 -22.78 -30.82 -39.25
N VAL A 150 -22.71 -29.50 -39.11
CA VAL A 150 -23.25 -28.54 -40.09
C VAL A 150 -22.13 -27.80 -40.83
N PRO A 151 -22.33 -27.39 -42.10
CA PRO A 151 -21.39 -26.52 -42.81
C PRO A 151 -21.15 -25.21 -42.03
N TYR A 152 -19.89 -24.80 -41.92
CA TYR A 152 -19.54 -23.57 -41.22
C TYR A 152 -19.81 -22.35 -42.11
N TYR A 153 -21.03 -21.80 -42.02
CA TYR A 153 -21.48 -20.63 -42.79
C TYR A 153 -21.14 -20.73 -44.29
N ASN A 154 -20.31 -19.81 -44.82
CA ASN A 154 -19.91 -19.78 -46.23
C ASN A 154 -18.59 -20.53 -46.52
N HIS A 155 -18.12 -21.38 -45.60
CA HIS A 155 -16.88 -22.14 -45.75
C HIS A 155 -17.13 -23.60 -46.17
N THR A 156 -16.07 -24.25 -46.67
CA THR A 156 -16.12 -25.62 -47.18
C THR A 156 -16.03 -26.70 -46.09
N PHE A 157 -15.56 -26.35 -44.89
CA PHE A 157 -15.45 -27.26 -43.76
C PHE A 157 -16.72 -27.23 -42.88
N LYS A 158 -16.89 -28.26 -42.04
CA LYS A 158 -18.04 -28.41 -41.15
C LYS A 158 -17.62 -28.32 -39.69
N THR A 159 -18.55 -27.86 -38.85
CA THR A 159 -18.39 -27.75 -37.40
C THR A 159 -19.64 -28.24 -36.70
N CYS A 160 -19.50 -28.64 -35.44
CA CYS A 160 -20.64 -29.05 -34.64
C CYS A 160 -21.64 -27.91 -34.48
N GLU A 161 -22.93 -28.23 -34.57
CA GLU A 161 -24.01 -27.30 -34.26
C GLU A 161 -24.22 -27.24 -32.75
N ILE A 162 -24.37 -26.01 -32.25
CA ILE A 162 -24.62 -25.71 -30.85
C ILE A 162 -25.90 -24.90 -30.68
N GLN A 163 -26.57 -25.09 -29.55
CA GLN A 163 -27.69 -24.29 -29.09
C GLN A 163 -27.17 -23.16 -28.18
N THR A 164 -27.26 -21.92 -28.66
CA THR A 164 -26.76 -20.72 -27.96
C THR A 164 -27.38 -19.43 -28.54
N TRP A 165 -26.86 -18.28 -28.11
CA TRP A 165 -27.10 -16.99 -28.75
C TRP A 165 -26.39 -16.91 -30.10
N CYS A 166 -27.16 -17.01 -31.18
CA CYS A 166 -26.68 -17.06 -32.55
C CYS A 166 -26.97 -15.75 -33.28
N PRO A 167 -26.04 -15.27 -34.15
CA PRO A 167 -24.74 -15.86 -34.48
C PRO A 167 -23.70 -15.66 -33.36
N ILE A 168 -22.69 -16.54 -33.31
CA ILE A 168 -21.59 -16.47 -32.33
C ILE A 168 -20.69 -15.23 -32.58
N GLU A 169 -20.07 -14.73 -31.51
CA GLU A 169 -19.25 -13.52 -31.52
C GLU A 169 -18.12 -13.61 -32.55
N GLU A 170 -17.33 -14.68 -32.49
CA GLU A 170 -16.10 -14.84 -33.26
C GLU A 170 -16.35 -14.85 -34.78
N TYR A 171 -17.55 -15.23 -35.21
CA TYR A 171 -17.96 -15.20 -36.61
C TYR A 171 -18.56 -13.84 -37.02
N ALA A 172 -19.46 -13.29 -36.21
CA ALA A 172 -20.33 -12.17 -36.60
C ALA A 172 -19.97 -10.81 -35.98
N ALA A 173 -18.94 -10.74 -35.13
CA ALA A 173 -18.54 -9.49 -34.49
C ALA A 173 -18.03 -8.48 -35.51
N VAL A 174 -18.66 -7.30 -35.53
CA VAL A 174 -18.22 -6.13 -36.29
C VAL A 174 -17.30 -5.30 -35.41
N ARG A 175 -16.07 -5.05 -35.89
CA ARG A 175 -15.10 -4.20 -35.18
C ARG A 175 -15.37 -2.74 -35.51
N GLU A 176 -15.72 -1.95 -34.51
CA GLU A 176 -15.87 -0.51 -34.64
C GLU A 176 -14.51 0.21 -34.57
N PRO A 177 -14.41 1.44 -35.11
CA PRO A 177 -13.21 2.25 -34.97
C PRO A 177 -12.91 2.58 -33.49
N ALA A 178 -11.64 2.82 -33.19
CA ALA A 178 -11.23 3.29 -31.89
C ALA A 178 -11.62 4.77 -31.68
N LEU A 179 -12.02 5.10 -30.45
CA LEU A 179 -12.41 6.44 -30.02
C LEU A 179 -11.17 7.30 -29.76
N ALA A 180 -10.57 7.85 -30.81
CA ALA A 180 -9.34 8.64 -30.73
C ALA A 180 -9.53 9.93 -29.90
N GLU A 181 -10.71 10.55 -29.97
CA GLU A 181 -11.11 11.75 -29.25
C GLU A 181 -11.08 11.56 -27.73
N ALA A 182 -11.17 10.30 -27.26
CA ALA A 182 -11.13 9.97 -25.84
C ALA A 182 -9.84 10.42 -25.15
N ILE A 183 -8.75 10.66 -25.91
CA ILE A 183 -7.51 11.22 -25.37
C ILE A 183 -7.74 12.57 -24.66
N ASN A 184 -8.74 13.34 -25.11
CA ASN A 184 -9.12 14.64 -24.56
C ASN A 184 -10.23 14.57 -23.52
N PHE A 185 -10.78 13.39 -23.25
CA PHE A 185 -11.77 13.23 -22.19
C PHE A 185 -11.13 13.52 -20.83
N THR A 186 -11.98 13.98 -19.92
CA THR A 186 -11.56 14.40 -18.59
C THR A 186 -12.18 13.52 -17.53
N VAL A 187 -11.40 13.22 -16.50
CA VAL A 187 -11.83 12.51 -15.30
C VAL A 187 -11.76 13.50 -14.15
N PHE A 188 -12.91 13.78 -13.55
CA PHE A 188 -13.00 14.50 -12.30
C PHE A 188 -12.85 13.51 -11.15
N ILE A 189 -11.84 13.73 -10.29
CA ILE A 189 -11.57 12.89 -9.11
C ILE A 189 -11.73 13.75 -7.86
N ARG A 190 -12.78 13.47 -7.09
CA ARG A 190 -12.96 14.05 -5.75
C ARG A 190 -12.55 13.03 -4.72
N ASN A 191 -11.54 13.36 -3.93
CA ASN A 191 -11.08 12.55 -2.82
C ASN A 191 -11.18 13.34 -1.52
N SER A 192 -11.74 12.69 -0.49
CA SER A 192 -11.75 13.18 0.88
C SER A 192 -11.11 12.13 1.77
N ILE A 193 -10.17 12.55 2.62
CA ILE A 193 -9.50 11.69 3.59
C ILE A 193 -9.78 12.18 5.00
N HIS A 194 -9.96 11.24 5.91
CA HIS A 194 -10.15 11.48 7.32
C HIS A 194 -9.12 10.66 8.09
N PHE A 195 -8.46 11.29 9.06
CA PHE A 195 -7.54 10.67 10.00
C PHE A 195 -8.25 10.58 11.36
N PRO A 196 -8.96 9.48 11.68
CA PRO A 196 -9.78 9.38 12.88
C PRO A 196 -9.02 9.63 14.18
N LYS A 197 -7.77 9.16 14.28
CA LYS A 197 -6.93 9.35 15.47
C LYS A 197 -6.69 10.82 15.76
N PHE A 198 -6.49 11.62 14.72
CA PHE A 198 -6.23 13.07 14.85
C PHE A 198 -7.47 13.94 14.61
N LYS A 199 -8.59 13.35 14.18
CA LYS A 199 -9.84 14.02 13.79
C LYS A 199 -9.64 15.08 12.71
N VAL A 200 -8.76 14.81 11.75
CA VAL A 200 -8.42 15.74 10.65
C VAL A 200 -9.08 15.26 9.36
N LEU A 201 -9.93 16.11 8.78
CA LEU A 201 -10.53 15.92 7.47
C LEU A 201 -9.83 16.81 6.44
N ARG A 202 -9.47 16.24 5.29
CA ARG A 202 -8.90 16.97 4.14
C ARG A 202 -9.53 16.49 2.84
N GLY A 203 -9.52 17.37 1.84
CA GLY A 203 -9.99 17.06 0.49
C GLY A 203 -9.00 17.57 -0.55
N ASN A 204 -8.97 16.92 -1.71
CA ASN A 204 -8.01 17.26 -2.77
C ASN A 204 -8.34 18.56 -3.53
N ILE A 205 -9.55 19.09 -3.37
CA ILE A 205 -10.00 20.30 -4.06
C ILE A 205 -9.67 21.50 -3.19
N LYS A 206 -9.00 22.50 -3.78
CA LYS A 206 -8.67 23.77 -3.11
C LYS A 206 -9.89 24.35 -2.37
N GLU A 207 -9.74 24.56 -1.07
CA GLU A 207 -10.77 25.22 -0.28
C GLU A 207 -10.92 26.67 -0.75
N SER A 208 -12.14 27.03 -1.14
CA SER A 208 -12.49 28.40 -1.53
C SER A 208 -13.77 28.80 -0.79
N PRO A 209 -13.78 29.94 -0.08
CA PRO A 209 -14.94 30.40 0.68
C PRO A 209 -16.11 30.77 -0.25
N ASN A 210 -15.81 31.25 -1.46
CA ASN A 210 -16.84 31.58 -2.46
C ASN A 210 -17.09 30.39 -3.41
N ARG A 211 -18.33 29.88 -3.40
CA ARG A 211 -18.78 28.78 -4.28
C ARG A 211 -18.68 29.15 -5.76
N ARG A 212 -18.93 30.41 -6.15
CA ARG A 212 -18.84 30.85 -7.55
C ARG A 212 -17.40 30.82 -8.07
N ASN A 213 -16.44 31.23 -7.26
CA ASN A 213 -15.02 31.18 -7.63
C ASN A 213 -14.55 29.72 -7.76
N ARG A 214 -15.01 28.84 -6.86
CA ARG A 214 -14.75 27.40 -6.97
C ARG A 214 -15.29 26.83 -8.28
N GLN A 215 -16.53 27.18 -8.65
CA GLN A 215 -17.12 26.71 -9.90
C GLN A 215 -16.36 27.22 -11.13
N ARG A 216 -15.95 28.49 -11.13
CA ARG A 216 -15.14 29.09 -12.21
C ARG A 216 -13.76 28.45 -12.33
N TYR A 217 -13.15 28.10 -11.20
CA TYR A 217 -11.89 27.35 -11.16
C TYR A 217 -12.08 25.95 -11.74
N LEU A 218 -13.07 25.19 -11.25
CA LEU A 218 -13.37 23.83 -11.73
C LEU A 218 -13.80 23.78 -13.20
N SER A 219 -14.34 24.86 -13.77
CA SER A 219 -14.70 24.88 -15.19
C SER A 219 -13.51 25.04 -16.14
N LYS A 220 -12.36 25.51 -15.64
CA LYS A 220 -11.19 25.87 -16.48
C LYS A 220 -9.91 25.12 -16.12
N CYS A 221 -9.79 24.65 -14.88
CA CYS A 221 -8.55 24.03 -14.43
C CYS A 221 -8.32 22.68 -15.12
N HIS A 222 -7.05 22.38 -15.38
CA HIS A 222 -6.57 21.05 -15.68
C HIS A 222 -5.43 20.74 -14.73
N TYR A 223 -5.36 19.50 -14.27
CA TYR A 223 -4.29 19.08 -13.38
C TYR A 223 -2.93 19.22 -14.05
N ASP A 224 -2.02 19.87 -13.32
CA ASP A 224 -0.60 19.96 -13.62
C ASP A 224 0.16 19.87 -12.30
N GLU A 225 1.25 19.12 -12.28
CA GLU A 225 1.99 18.79 -11.07
C GLU A 225 2.63 20.02 -10.41
N GLU A 226 3.08 21.00 -11.20
CA GLU A 226 3.75 22.20 -10.72
C GLU A 226 2.81 23.40 -10.66
N LYS A 227 2.00 23.59 -11.71
CA LYS A 227 1.16 24.79 -11.87
C LYS A 227 -0.16 24.70 -11.10
N GLU A 228 -0.83 23.54 -11.15
CA GLU A 228 -2.20 23.37 -10.66
C GLU A 228 -2.40 22.04 -9.88
N PRO A 229 -1.66 21.81 -8.77
CA PRO A 229 -1.66 20.52 -8.05
C PRO A 229 -2.97 20.20 -7.34
N TYR A 230 -3.86 21.19 -7.14
CA TYR A 230 -5.18 21.01 -6.52
C TYR A 230 -6.31 20.90 -7.53
N CYS A 231 -6.03 20.85 -8.84
CA CYS A 231 -7.10 20.68 -9.83
C CYS A 231 -7.51 19.21 -9.89
N PRO A 232 -8.79 18.87 -9.62
CA PRO A 232 -9.24 17.48 -9.62
C PRO A 232 -9.56 16.93 -11.02
N ILE A 233 -9.23 17.65 -12.10
CA ILE A 233 -9.65 17.34 -13.48
C ILE A 233 -8.43 16.90 -14.29
N PHE A 234 -8.41 15.62 -14.64
CA PHE A 234 -7.31 14.98 -15.34
C PHE A 234 -7.72 14.62 -16.76
N ARG A 235 -6.88 14.93 -17.76
CA ARG A 235 -7.11 14.43 -19.13
C ARG A 235 -6.65 12.99 -19.25
N LEU A 236 -7.39 12.14 -19.94
CA LEU A 236 -7.01 10.73 -20.14
C LEU A 236 -5.65 10.60 -20.85
N GLY A 237 -5.37 11.44 -21.85
CA GLY A 237 -4.06 11.50 -22.49
C GLY A 237 -2.92 11.86 -21.54
N TYR A 238 -3.16 12.73 -20.55
CA TYR A 238 -2.18 13.07 -19.52
C TYR A 238 -1.90 11.87 -18.61
N ILE A 239 -2.95 11.18 -18.16
CA ILE A 239 -2.83 9.96 -17.34
C ILE A 239 -2.04 8.90 -18.07
N ALA A 240 -2.38 8.61 -19.34
CA ALA A 240 -1.69 7.62 -20.15
C ALA A 240 -0.20 7.97 -20.34
N ASN A 241 0.10 9.23 -20.66
CA ASN A 241 1.48 9.69 -20.83
C ASN A 241 2.31 9.59 -19.53
N LYS A 242 1.75 10.02 -18.39
CA LYS A 242 2.42 9.91 -17.09
C LYS A 242 2.59 8.46 -16.64
N ALA A 243 1.71 7.56 -17.05
CA ALA A 243 1.85 6.10 -16.88
C ALA A 243 2.84 5.46 -17.87
N ARG A 244 3.48 6.25 -18.77
CA ARG A 244 4.41 5.82 -19.83
C ARG A 244 3.77 4.89 -20.86
N GLU A 245 2.49 5.11 -21.17
CA GLU A 245 1.74 4.31 -22.14
C GLU A 245 1.32 5.13 -23.38
N LYS A 246 1.33 4.46 -24.54
CA LYS A 246 0.82 5.04 -25.78
C LYS A 246 -0.70 4.87 -25.82
N PHE A 247 -1.43 5.98 -25.99
CA PHE A 247 -2.90 5.95 -26.01
C PHE A 247 -3.45 5.05 -27.12
N SER A 248 -2.79 4.99 -28.29
CA SER A 248 -3.17 4.12 -29.41
C SER A 248 -3.14 2.63 -29.06
N GLU A 249 -2.17 2.17 -28.24
CA GLU A 249 -2.13 0.79 -27.78
C GLU A 249 -3.24 0.51 -26.76
N LEU A 250 -3.54 1.47 -25.88
CA LEU A 250 -4.66 1.37 -24.95
C LEU A 250 -6.01 1.30 -25.68
N CYS A 251 -6.18 1.98 -26.82
CA CYS A 251 -7.36 1.81 -27.67
C CYS A 251 -7.47 0.41 -28.28
N ARG A 252 -6.33 -0.24 -28.56
CA ARG A 252 -6.29 -1.56 -29.22
C ARG A 252 -6.57 -2.69 -28.23
N THR A 253 -5.81 -2.76 -27.14
CA THR A 253 -5.85 -3.87 -26.17
C THR A 253 -6.62 -3.53 -24.90
N GLY A 254 -6.82 -2.24 -24.61
CA GLY A 254 -7.18 -1.79 -23.28
C GLY A 254 -6.01 -1.89 -22.29
N GLY A 255 -6.26 -1.48 -21.06
CA GLY A 255 -5.31 -1.62 -19.94
C GLY A 255 -5.87 -1.11 -18.62
N VAL A 256 -5.18 -1.42 -17.53
CA VAL A 256 -5.55 -1.00 -16.18
C VAL A 256 -4.50 -0.01 -15.68
N ILE A 257 -4.91 1.22 -15.33
CA ILE A 257 -4.02 2.26 -14.84
C ILE A 257 -4.42 2.63 -13.40
N GLY A 258 -3.46 2.53 -12.49
CA GLY A 258 -3.58 3.00 -11.12
C GLY A 258 -3.34 4.50 -11.04
N VAL A 259 -4.28 5.21 -10.43
CA VAL A 259 -4.18 6.63 -10.06
C VAL A 259 -3.93 6.68 -8.55
N PHE A 260 -2.67 6.88 -8.17
CA PHE A 260 -2.26 6.90 -6.77
C PHE A 260 -2.37 8.31 -6.22
N ILE A 261 -3.11 8.48 -5.13
CA ILE A 261 -3.23 9.74 -4.39
C ILE A 261 -2.53 9.55 -3.05
N ASN A 262 -1.35 10.16 -2.90
CA ASN A 262 -0.56 10.06 -1.68
C ASN A 262 -0.70 11.33 -0.84
N TRP A 263 -1.15 11.15 0.40
CA TRP A 263 -1.27 12.19 1.42
C TRP A 263 -0.17 12.00 2.47
N LYS A 264 0.91 12.78 2.37
CA LYS A 264 1.96 12.81 3.39
C LYS A 264 1.83 14.11 4.17
N CYS A 265 1.21 14.04 5.33
CA CYS A 265 0.82 15.22 6.10
C CYS A 265 1.58 15.27 7.42
N ASP A 266 2.28 16.37 7.62
CA ASP A 266 2.77 16.76 8.92
C ASP A 266 1.74 17.71 9.55
N LEU A 267 1.04 17.24 10.57
CA LEU A 267 -0.05 17.97 11.23
C LEU A 267 0.47 19.01 12.23
N ASP A 268 1.79 19.08 12.46
CA ASP A 268 2.41 20.15 13.25
C ASP A 268 2.65 21.42 12.40
N LEU A 269 2.64 21.27 11.07
CA LEU A 269 2.77 22.37 10.12
C LEU A 269 1.41 22.96 9.74
N ASP A 270 1.45 24.10 9.03
CA ASP A 270 0.23 24.73 8.52
C ASP A 270 -0.57 23.76 7.62
N PRO A 271 -1.92 23.72 7.75
CA PRO A 271 -2.80 22.89 6.95
C PRO A 271 -2.56 22.90 5.43
N SER A 272 -2.06 24.00 4.88
CA SER A 272 -1.76 24.14 3.45
C SER A 272 -0.65 23.21 2.94
N HIS A 273 0.25 22.75 3.81
CA HIS A 273 1.34 21.84 3.44
C HIS A 273 0.88 20.39 3.25
N CYS A 274 -0.27 20.03 3.82
CA CYS A 274 -0.90 18.73 3.63
C CYS A 274 -1.67 18.73 2.30
N LYS A 275 -0.95 18.46 1.21
CA LYS A 275 -1.49 18.43 -0.16
C LYS A 275 -1.39 17.03 -0.77
N PRO A 276 -2.34 16.65 -1.65
CA PRO A 276 -2.26 15.37 -2.35
C PRO A 276 -1.13 15.41 -3.38
N THR A 277 -0.47 14.27 -3.54
CA THR A 277 0.49 14.04 -4.63
C THR A 277 0.00 12.89 -5.49
N TYR A 278 0.03 13.07 -6.80
CA TYR A 278 -0.53 12.10 -7.74
C TYR A 278 0.56 11.37 -8.51
N SER A 279 0.45 10.06 -8.60
CA SER A 279 1.28 9.25 -9.49
C SER A 279 0.43 8.26 -10.29
N PHE A 280 0.92 7.90 -11.47
CA PHE A 280 0.18 7.09 -12.44
C PHE A 280 1.04 5.91 -12.87
N ARG A 281 0.49 4.70 -12.83
CA ARG A 281 1.21 3.48 -13.19
C ARG A 281 0.26 2.44 -13.75
N ARG A 282 0.68 1.73 -14.80
CA ARG A 282 -0.05 0.56 -15.30
C ARG A 282 -0.02 -0.59 -14.29
N LEU A 283 -1.17 -1.20 -14.04
CA LEU A 283 -1.34 -2.28 -13.04
C LEU A 283 -1.39 -3.67 -13.66
N ASP A 284 -1.87 -3.81 -14.90
CA ASP A 284 -1.90 -5.09 -15.60
C ASP A 284 -0.50 -5.49 -16.12
N LEU A 285 -0.15 -6.77 -15.96
CA LEU A 285 1.17 -7.32 -16.29
C LEU A 285 1.30 -7.59 -17.80
N ARG A 286 2.36 -7.01 -18.41
CA ARG A 286 3.00 -7.31 -19.73
C ARG A 286 2.09 -7.37 -20.97
N LYS A 287 2.53 -6.68 -22.03
CA LYS A 287 1.85 -6.54 -23.34
C LYS A 287 1.85 -7.81 -24.20
N ASP A 288 2.59 -8.83 -23.78
CA ASP A 288 3.05 -9.92 -24.65
C ASP A 288 2.25 -11.23 -24.47
N LEU A 289 1.29 -11.26 -23.52
CA LEU A 289 0.41 -12.40 -23.32
C LEU A 289 -0.92 -12.24 -24.08
N PRO A 290 -1.53 -13.34 -24.58
CA PRO A 290 -2.84 -13.32 -25.24
C PRO A 290 -3.98 -12.74 -24.37
N SER A 291 -3.84 -12.80 -23.04
CA SER A 291 -4.79 -12.21 -22.08
C SER A 291 -4.45 -10.77 -21.66
N SER A 292 -3.47 -10.14 -22.31
CA SER A 292 -3.02 -8.79 -21.96
C SER A 292 -4.05 -7.73 -22.38
N GLY A 293 -4.21 -6.73 -21.51
CA GLY A 293 -5.13 -5.61 -21.72
C GLY A 293 -6.35 -5.68 -20.81
N TYR A 294 -7.37 -4.90 -21.16
CA TYR A 294 -8.61 -4.82 -20.40
C TYR A 294 -9.81 -4.77 -21.35
N TYR A 295 -10.63 -5.81 -21.27
CA TYR A 295 -11.89 -5.88 -21.97
C TYR A 295 -12.94 -6.60 -21.12
N TYR A 296 -14.19 -6.32 -21.40
CA TYR A 296 -15.32 -7.02 -20.80
C TYR A 296 -16.48 -7.09 -21.79
N ARG A 297 -17.41 -8.02 -21.54
CA ARG A 297 -18.60 -8.24 -22.37
C ARG A 297 -19.84 -7.82 -21.62
N PHE A 298 -20.78 -7.21 -22.32
CA PHE A 298 -22.12 -6.96 -21.84
C PHE A 298 -23.10 -7.03 -23.01
N ALA A 299 -24.39 -7.21 -22.70
CA ALA A 299 -25.42 -7.31 -23.72
C ALA A 299 -26.51 -6.26 -23.50
N LYS A 300 -27.06 -5.75 -24.59
CA LYS A 300 -28.28 -4.93 -24.62
C LYS A 300 -29.43 -5.79 -25.14
N TYR A 301 -30.41 -6.06 -24.30
CA TYR A 301 -31.57 -6.89 -24.63
C TYR A 301 -32.70 -6.04 -25.21
N TYR A 302 -33.39 -6.55 -26.21
CA TYR A 302 -34.55 -5.92 -26.86
C TYR A 302 -35.44 -6.98 -27.51
N SER A 303 -36.67 -6.60 -27.85
CA SER A 303 -37.56 -7.44 -28.66
C SER A 303 -37.57 -6.93 -30.10
N LYS A 304 -37.32 -7.83 -31.05
CA LYS A 304 -37.38 -7.55 -32.49
C LYS A 304 -38.38 -8.51 -33.10
N ASP A 305 -39.47 -7.98 -33.67
CA ASP A 305 -40.54 -8.76 -34.29
C ASP A 305 -41.14 -9.84 -33.36
N GLY A 306 -41.26 -9.54 -32.06
CA GLY A 306 -41.77 -10.46 -31.04
C GLY A 306 -40.77 -11.53 -30.56
N VAL A 307 -39.55 -11.53 -31.10
CA VAL A 307 -38.47 -12.44 -30.70
C VAL A 307 -37.49 -11.72 -29.78
N GLU A 308 -37.18 -12.33 -28.64
CA GLU A 308 -36.14 -11.83 -27.73
C GLU A 308 -34.77 -11.88 -28.41
N SER A 309 -34.15 -10.72 -28.52
CA SER A 309 -32.85 -10.53 -29.16
C SER A 309 -31.92 -9.74 -28.25
N ARG A 310 -30.62 -9.87 -28.47
CA ARG A 310 -29.61 -9.06 -27.79
C ARG A 310 -28.53 -8.60 -28.76
N THR A 311 -27.99 -7.42 -28.50
CA THR A 311 -26.72 -6.99 -29.07
C THR A 311 -25.64 -7.25 -28.04
N LEU A 312 -24.71 -8.15 -28.36
CA LEU A 312 -23.54 -8.43 -27.54
C LEU A 312 -22.44 -7.43 -27.89
N ILE A 313 -21.86 -6.82 -26.86
CA ILE A 313 -20.79 -5.83 -27.00
C ILE A 313 -19.59 -6.31 -26.19
N LYS A 314 -18.48 -6.51 -26.87
CA LYS A 314 -17.17 -6.69 -26.26
C LYS A 314 -16.45 -5.34 -26.28
N ALA A 315 -16.25 -4.77 -25.10
CA ALA A 315 -15.69 -3.44 -24.94
C ALA A 315 -14.24 -3.52 -24.48
N TYR A 316 -13.35 -2.89 -25.24
CA TYR A 316 -11.96 -2.66 -24.89
C TYR A 316 -11.79 -1.24 -24.37
N GLY A 317 -11.01 -1.05 -23.30
CA GLY A 317 -10.97 0.24 -22.64
C GLY A 317 -9.86 0.41 -21.63
N ILE A 318 -9.84 1.58 -21.00
CA ILE A 318 -8.96 1.86 -19.87
C ILE A 318 -9.80 1.76 -18.60
N ARG A 319 -9.34 0.95 -17.65
CA ARG A 319 -9.83 0.94 -16.27
C ARG A 319 -8.90 1.78 -15.40
N LEU A 320 -9.45 2.75 -14.69
CA LEU A 320 -8.75 3.59 -13.73
C LEU A 320 -9.08 3.12 -12.31
N ASP A 321 -8.05 2.72 -11.57
CA ASP A 321 -8.17 2.33 -10.17
C ASP A 321 -7.56 3.46 -9.32
N VAL A 322 -8.40 4.22 -8.62
CA VAL A 322 -7.99 5.32 -7.74
C VAL A 322 -7.61 4.78 -6.37
N ILE A 323 -6.32 4.73 -6.09
CA ILE A 323 -5.75 4.16 -4.87
C ILE A 323 -5.25 5.28 -3.98
N VAL A 324 -5.76 5.36 -2.76
CA VAL A 324 -5.43 6.44 -1.83
C VAL A 324 -4.56 5.91 -0.70
N HIS A 325 -3.41 6.55 -0.51
CA HIS A 325 -2.52 6.31 0.62
C HIS A 325 -2.46 7.56 1.47
N GLY A 326 -2.39 7.39 2.80
CA GLY A 326 -2.16 8.50 3.69
C GLY A 326 -1.28 8.14 4.87
N HIS A 327 -0.45 9.10 5.24
CA HIS A 327 0.41 9.06 6.40
C HIS A 327 0.34 10.43 7.05
N ALA A 328 -0.20 10.48 8.26
CA ALA A 328 -0.22 11.68 9.08
C ALA A 328 0.67 11.48 10.30
N GLY A 329 1.49 12.50 10.61
CA GLY A 329 2.23 12.61 11.86
C GLY A 329 1.77 13.84 12.64
N LYS A 330 1.64 13.71 13.96
CA LYS A 330 1.36 14.83 14.86
C LYS A 330 2.17 14.69 16.14
N PHE A 331 2.69 15.79 16.67
CA PHE A 331 3.42 15.81 17.93
C PHE A 331 2.63 15.11 19.04
N SER A 332 3.32 14.22 19.78
CA SER A 332 2.77 13.56 20.96
C SER A 332 3.83 13.41 22.04
N PRO A 333 3.49 13.71 23.32
CA PRO A 333 4.45 13.65 24.41
C PRO A 333 4.94 12.22 24.68
N ILE A 334 4.10 11.20 24.48
CA ILE A 334 4.43 9.79 24.78
C ILE A 334 5.63 9.29 23.94
N PRO A 335 5.59 9.29 22.59
CA PRO A 335 6.72 8.83 21.79
C PRO A 335 7.95 9.74 21.93
N THR A 336 7.75 11.03 22.22
CA THR A 336 8.85 11.96 22.52
C THR A 336 9.61 11.56 23.78
N ILE A 337 8.91 11.26 24.88
CA ILE A 337 9.54 10.82 26.14
C ILE A 337 10.26 9.50 25.94
N ILE A 338 9.62 8.51 25.30
CA ILE A 338 10.22 7.20 25.02
C ILE A 338 11.52 7.38 24.22
N SER A 339 11.47 8.13 23.11
CA SER A 339 12.65 8.38 22.26
C SER A 339 13.75 9.14 22.99
N THR A 340 13.39 10.06 23.88
CA THR A 340 14.35 10.80 24.70
C THR A 340 15.02 9.89 25.72
N VAL A 341 14.27 9.03 26.42
CA VAL A 341 14.80 8.03 27.35
C VAL A 341 15.73 7.07 26.60
N THR A 342 15.33 6.58 25.43
CA THR A 342 16.17 5.73 24.59
C THR A 342 17.47 6.44 24.17
N ALA A 343 17.41 7.73 23.83
CA ALA A 343 18.61 8.51 23.52
C ALA A 343 19.53 8.63 24.75
N MET A 344 18.99 8.91 25.94
CA MET A 344 19.76 9.02 27.17
C MET A 344 20.42 7.69 27.56
N THR A 345 19.69 6.57 27.50
CA THR A 345 20.23 5.25 27.83
C THR A 345 21.29 4.81 26.82
N SER A 346 21.11 5.14 25.53
CA SER A 346 22.09 4.82 24.47
C SER A 346 23.43 5.54 24.64
N VAL A 347 23.47 6.69 25.31
CA VAL A 347 24.76 7.33 25.68
C VAL A 347 25.58 6.43 26.61
N GLY A 348 24.95 5.54 27.39
CA GLY A 348 25.64 4.54 28.21
C GLY A 348 26.49 3.55 27.40
N ILE A 349 26.18 3.32 26.12
CA ILE A 349 27.02 2.48 25.25
C ILE A 349 28.41 3.12 25.05
N CYS A 350 28.51 4.45 25.15
CA CYS A 350 29.78 5.16 25.04
C CYS A 350 30.76 4.78 26.16
N SER A 351 30.28 4.53 27.39
CA SER A 351 31.16 4.11 28.49
C SER A 351 31.68 2.69 28.28
N ILE A 352 30.86 1.77 27.77
CA ILE A 352 31.29 0.39 27.46
C ILE A 352 32.39 0.40 26.39
N ILE A 353 32.19 1.17 25.31
CA ILE A 353 33.18 1.30 24.23
C ILE A 353 34.47 1.93 24.76
N CYS A 354 34.38 2.98 25.56
CA CYS A 354 35.56 3.64 26.11
C CYS A 354 36.28 2.79 27.15
N ASP A 355 35.56 1.97 27.92
CA ASP A 355 36.12 0.99 28.83
C ASP A 355 36.89 -0.09 28.07
N TRP A 356 36.33 -0.61 26.97
CA TRP A 356 37.02 -1.55 26.11
C TRP A 356 38.29 -0.94 25.50
N ILE A 357 38.21 0.30 25.00
CA ILE A 357 39.38 1.01 24.45
C ILE A 357 40.45 1.25 25.53
N MET A 358 40.02 1.66 26.73
CA MET A 358 40.90 1.93 27.85
C MET A 358 41.67 0.67 28.25
N LEU A 359 40.96 -0.43 28.53
CA LEU A 359 41.55 -1.69 28.98
C LEU A 359 42.37 -2.38 27.89
N THR A 360 41.99 -2.27 26.61
CA THR A 360 42.69 -2.98 25.53
C THR A 360 43.91 -2.21 25.00
N PHE A 361 43.84 -0.88 24.87
CA PHE A 361 44.85 -0.11 24.13
C PHE A 361 45.62 0.91 24.98
N ILE A 362 45.08 1.34 26.12
CA ILE A 362 45.67 2.41 26.94
C ILE A 362 46.31 1.85 28.22
N ASP A 363 45.86 0.69 28.70
CA ASP A 363 46.31 0.06 29.94
C ASP A 363 47.66 -0.67 29.82
N LYS A 364 48.70 0.04 29.36
CA LYS A 364 50.03 -0.55 29.10
C LYS A 364 50.79 -1.01 30.36
N ASN A 365 50.38 -0.55 31.54
CA ASN A 365 51.03 -0.83 32.83
C ASN A 365 50.04 -1.35 33.89
N GLU A 366 48.85 -1.83 33.50
CA GLU A 366 47.80 -2.34 34.42
C GLU A 366 47.31 -1.35 35.49
N VAL A 367 47.68 -0.07 35.37
CA VAL A 367 47.30 1.00 36.33
C VAL A 367 45.79 1.26 36.32
N TYR A 368 45.11 1.02 35.20
CA TYR A 368 43.67 1.21 35.09
C TYR A 368 42.88 -0.06 35.46
N SER A 369 43.40 -1.25 35.18
CA SER A 369 42.80 -2.53 35.60
C SER A 369 42.84 -2.70 37.12
N GLU A 370 43.99 -2.49 37.78
CA GLU A 370 44.15 -2.62 39.24
C GLU A 370 43.24 -1.67 40.04
N ARG A 371 42.84 -0.54 39.47
CA ARG A 371 41.95 0.43 40.12
C ARG A 371 40.48 0.22 39.80
N LYS A 372 40.18 -0.53 38.74
CA LYS A 372 38.81 -0.82 38.30
C LYS A 372 38.30 -2.14 38.88
N PHE A 373 39.18 -3.12 39.03
CA PHE A 373 38.87 -4.44 39.55
C PHE A 373 39.51 -4.62 40.92
N ASP A 374 38.71 -4.97 41.92
CA ASP A 374 39.22 -5.43 43.20
C ASP A 374 39.37 -6.96 43.11
N ASP A 375 40.60 -7.45 43.13
CA ASP A 375 40.87 -8.89 43.16
C ASP A 375 40.50 -9.45 44.53
N VAL A 376 39.36 -10.13 44.59
CA VAL A 376 38.96 -10.87 45.79
C VAL A 376 39.66 -12.23 45.76
N SER A 377 40.90 -12.28 46.24
CA SER A 377 41.46 -13.55 46.68
C SER A 377 40.59 -14.07 47.83
N LYS A 378 40.03 -15.27 47.69
CA LYS A 378 39.36 -15.97 48.80
C LYS A 378 40.42 -16.41 49.81
N GLU A 379 41.06 -15.47 50.50
CA GLU A 379 41.74 -15.78 51.74
C GLU A 379 40.69 -15.81 52.84
N SER A 380 40.58 -16.96 53.50
CA SER A 380 39.85 -17.14 54.74
C SER A 380 40.55 -16.35 55.85
N THR A 381 40.32 -15.04 55.90
CA THR A 381 40.73 -14.24 57.05
C THR A 381 39.73 -14.49 58.17
N GLU A 382 40.16 -15.22 59.19
CA GLU A 382 39.47 -15.24 60.48
C GLU A 382 39.24 -13.80 60.94
N PRO A 383 38.00 -13.43 61.34
CA PRO A 383 37.73 -12.08 61.81
C PRO A 383 38.44 -11.88 63.15
N ILE A 384 39.45 -10.99 63.18
CA ILE A 384 39.94 -10.43 64.43
C ILE A 384 38.80 -9.64 65.04
N SER A 385 38.28 -10.19 66.14
CA SER A 385 37.27 -9.61 67.00
C SER A 385 37.79 -8.33 67.65
N THR A 386 37.01 -7.27 67.55
CA THR A 386 36.88 -6.29 68.62
C THR A 386 35.41 -6.30 69.05
N GLU A 387 35.15 -7.10 70.10
CA GLU A 387 34.11 -6.99 71.15
C GLU A 387 33.00 -5.92 70.96
N PHE A 388 31.68 -6.14 71.09
CA PHE A 388 30.89 -7.20 71.75
C PHE A 388 29.40 -7.18 71.25
N CYS A 389 28.92 -8.31 70.68
CA CYS A 389 27.72 -9.16 71.00
C CYS A 389 26.31 -8.55 71.30
N ILE A 390 25.13 -9.05 70.85
CA ILE A 390 24.62 -10.44 70.63
C ILE A 390 23.54 -10.54 69.51
N ILE A 391 23.83 -11.39 68.51
CA ILE A 391 23.12 -12.53 67.85
C ILE A 391 21.61 -12.49 67.51
N GLY A 392 21.32 -12.84 66.25
CA GLY A 392 20.12 -13.54 65.79
C GLY A 392 20.23 -14.06 64.35
N SER A 393 20.92 -15.18 64.14
CA SER A 393 20.94 -15.95 62.88
C SER A 393 19.56 -16.55 62.57
N TYR A 394 19.09 -16.42 61.33
CA TYR A 394 18.31 -17.45 60.64
C TYR A 394 18.63 -17.39 59.14
N GLY A 395 19.20 -18.48 58.62
CA GLY A 395 19.36 -18.69 57.19
C GLY A 395 18.02 -19.03 56.52
N SER A 396 17.93 -18.72 55.23
CA SER A 396 17.05 -19.43 54.31
C SER A 396 17.72 -19.51 52.94
N ASN A 397 17.93 -20.75 52.49
CA ASN A 397 18.40 -21.13 51.17
C ASN A 397 17.29 -20.93 50.13
N HIS A 398 17.61 -20.36 48.99
CA HIS A 398 16.94 -20.63 47.70
C HIS A 398 17.92 -20.22 46.58
N SER A 399 18.81 -21.12 46.16
CA SER A 399 18.63 -22.09 45.07
C SER A 399 18.65 -21.45 43.68
N ASP A 400 19.85 -21.42 43.11
CA ASP A 400 20.12 -21.34 41.68
C ASP A 400 19.33 -22.42 40.93
N LEU A 401 18.61 -22.01 39.88
CA LEU A 401 18.09 -22.89 38.83
C LEU A 401 18.60 -22.35 37.50
N SER A 402 19.80 -22.80 37.15
CA SER A 402 20.33 -22.80 35.79
C SER A 402 19.99 -24.16 35.18
N GLU A 403 18.98 -24.23 34.32
CA GLU A 403 18.84 -25.32 33.35
C GLU A 403 19.11 -24.76 31.95
N GLY A 404 20.22 -25.20 31.38
CA GLY A 404 20.50 -25.07 29.96
C GLY A 404 19.63 -26.05 29.17
N VAL A 405 19.21 -25.61 27.98
CA VAL A 405 18.73 -26.48 26.91
C VAL A 405 19.78 -26.41 25.79
N PRO A 406 20.29 -27.55 25.31
CA PRO A 406 21.26 -27.61 24.22
C PRO A 406 20.59 -27.42 22.84
N LEU A 407 21.40 -26.95 21.89
CA LEU A 407 21.22 -26.79 20.43
C LEU A 407 19.86 -27.11 19.80
#